data_AF-A0A2V7JD57-F1
#
_entry.id   AF-A0A2V7JD57-F1
#
_cell.length_a   1.000
_cell.length_b   1.000
_cell.length_c   1.000
_cell.angle_alpha   90.00
_cell.angle_beta   90.00
_cell.angle_gamma   90.00
#
_symmetry.space_group_name_H-M   'P 1'
#
loop_
_entity.id
_entity.type
_entity.pdbx_description
1 polymer ?
#
loop_
_entity_poly.entity_id
_entity_poly.type
_entity_poly.pdbx_seq_one_letter_code
_entity_poly.pdbx_strand_id
1 'polypeptide(L)'
;MTFRDASGAPIHYNSGALPGTNALFSPRFGFNYDVGGRHTTQIRGGTGIFTGRPAYVWISNQVGNTGVLTGFIQADTTFNYPFNPNPDAYKPATVTGAPASSFQLALTDPNFKFPQLWRTNIAIDQQLPWGLTGTAEYLT
;
A
#
# COMPACT_ATOMS: atom_id res chain seq x y z
N MET A 1 -4.29 -21.09 -12.59
CA MET A 1 -3.25 -20.44 -13.43
C MET A 1 -1.90 -20.56 -12.71
N THR A 2 -0.80 -20.64 -13.45
CA THR A 2 0.56 -20.70 -12.88
C THR A 2 1.25 -19.38 -13.17
N PHE A 3 1.63 -18.66 -12.12
CA PHE A 3 2.41 -17.44 -12.22
C PHE A 3 3.88 -17.75 -11.96
N ARG A 4 4.75 -16.76 -12.15
CA ARG A 4 6.16 -16.85 -11.77
C ARG A 4 6.45 -15.83 -10.70
N ASP A 5 7.21 -16.23 -9.68
CA ASP A 5 7.75 -15.31 -8.68
C ASP A 5 8.97 -14.55 -9.21
N ALA A 6 9.58 -13.71 -8.36
CA ALA A 6 10.77 -12.93 -8.71
C ALA A 6 12.01 -13.80 -9.06
N SER A 7 12.03 -15.07 -8.65
CA SER A 7 13.07 -16.05 -8.98
C SER A 7 12.75 -16.88 -10.24
N GLY A 8 11.55 -16.69 -10.82
CA GLY A 8 11.08 -17.44 -11.98
C GLY A 8 10.40 -18.78 -11.64
N ALA A 9 10.32 -19.14 -10.35
CA ALA A 9 9.69 -20.37 -9.89
C ALA A 9 8.16 -20.31 -10.04
N PRO A 10 7.50 -21.44 -10.35
CA PRO A 10 6.05 -21.48 -10.50
C PRO A 10 5.37 -21.22 -9.15
N ILE A 11 4.42 -20.28 -9.13
CA ILE A 11 3.58 -19.97 -7.98
C ILE A 11 2.10 -19.99 -8.36
N HIS A 12 1.27 -20.50 -7.44
CA HIS A 12 -0.17 -20.58 -7.61
C HIS A 12 -0.84 -19.60 -6.65
N TYR A 13 -1.63 -18.67 -7.19
CA TYR A 13 -2.44 -17.75 -6.40
C TYR A 13 -3.90 -18.17 -6.42
N ASN A 14 -4.56 -18.01 -5.28
CA ASN A 14 -6.00 -18.18 -5.14
C ASN A 14 -6.61 -16.79 -4.90
N SER A 15 -7.36 -16.26 -5.86
CA SER A 15 -8.02 -14.96 -5.75
C SER A 15 -9.07 -14.91 -4.63
N GLY A 16 -9.61 -16.06 -4.20
CA GLY A 16 -10.51 -16.15 -3.05
C GLY A 16 -9.81 -16.28 -1.69
N ALA A 17 -8.49 -16.49 -1.65
CA ALA A 17 -7.74 -16.59 -0.40
C ALA A 17 -7.22 -15.21 0.00
N LEU A 18 -7.68 -14.70 1.15
CA LEU A 18 -7.13 -13.49 1.74
C LEU A 18 -5.68 -13.71 2.19
N PRO A 19 -4.85 -12.66 2.25
CA PRO A 19 -3.50 -12.77 2.81
C PRO A 19 -3.54 -13.34 4.22
N GLY A 20 -2.53 -14.16 4.55
CA GLY A 20 -2.42 -14.73 5.87
C GLY A 20 -2.26 -13.67 6.95
N THR A 21 -2.54 -14.03 8.20
CA THR A 21 -2.27 -13.16 9.34
C THR A 21 -0.76 -13.01 9.51
N ASN A 22 -0.20 -11.88 9.07
CA ASN A 22 1.19 -11.54 9.27
C ASN A 22 1.36 -10.69 10.53
N ALA A 23 2.04 -11.23 11.54
CA ALA A 23 2.41 -10.46 12.72
C ALA A 23 3.41 -9.36 12.35
N LEU A 24 3.07 -8.11 12.65
CA LEU A 24 3.92 -6.95 12.39
C LEU A 24 4.53 -6.47 13.71
N PHE A 25 5.84 -6.59 13.84
CA PHE A 25 6.57 -6.08 14.98
C PHE A 25 6.95 -4.61 14.73
N SER A 26 6.67 -3.73 15.68
CA SER A 26 6.87 -2.27 15.55
C SER A 26 7.52 -1.69 16.82
N PRO A 27 8.79 -2.04 17.11
CA PRO A 27 9.50 -1.53 18.27
C PRO A 27 9.68 -0.02 18.16
N ARG A 28 9.59 0.66 19.31
CA ARG A 28 9.81 2.11 19.42
C ARG A 28 10.58 2.38 20.69
N PHE A 29 11.63 3.17 20.55
CA PHE A 29 12.44 3.64 21.64
C PHE A 29 12.51 5.16 21.58
N GLY A 30 12.37 5.80 22.73
CA GLY A 30 12.45 7.24 22.86
C GLY A 30 13.12 7.62 24.17
N PHE A 31 13.75 8.77 24.18
CA PHE A 31 14.37 9.34 25.37
C PHE A 31 14.06 10.84 25.46
N ASN A 32 14.09 11.34 26.69
CA ASN A 32 14.09 12.75 27.00
C ASN A 32 15.03 12.96 28.18
N TYR A 33 15.99 13.87 28.01
CA TYR A 33 17.04 14.16 28.98
C TYR A 33 17.09 15.66 29.26
N ASP A 34 16.91 16.03 30.53
CA ASP A 34 17.05 17.40 31.02
C ASP A 34 18.50 17.66 31.46
N VAL A 35 19.19 18.55 30.74
CA VAL A 35 20.57 18.90 31.02
C VAL A 35 20.61 19.80 32.25
N GLY A 36 21.05 19.24 33.37
CA GLY A 36 21.24 19.98 34.63
C GLY A 36 19.98 20.09 35.51
N GLY A 37 18.89 19.40 35.16
CA GLY A 37 17.71 19.23 36.03
C GLY A 37 16.85 20.48 36.21
N ARG A 38 17.04 21.51 35.38
CA ARG A 38 16.35 22.81 35.46
C ARG A 38 15.34 23.02 34.35
N HIS A 39 15.16 22.04 33.46
CA HIS A 39 14.29 22.08 32.29
C HIS A 39 14.60 23.24 31.32
N THR A 40 15.81 23.81 31.41
CA THR A 40 16.25 24.91 30.53
C THR A 40 16.78 24.40 29.20
N THR A 41 17.33 23.18 29.19
CA THR A 41 17.90 22.55 28.01
C THR A 41 17.50 21.10 28.03
N GLN A 42 16.72 20.67 27.03
CA GLN A 42 16.24 19.30 26.93
C GLN A 42 16.74 18.68 25.62
N ILE A 43 17.25 17.46 25.71
CA ILE A 43 17.62 16.66 24.55
C ILE A 43 16.60 15.52 24.47
N ARG A 44 15.85 15.47 23.37
CA ARG A 44 14.86 14.43 23.13
C ARG A 44 15.13 13.75 21.80
N GLY A 45 14.74 12.50 21.69
CA GLY A 45 14.88 11.77 20.45
C GLY A 45 14.24 10.41 20.53
N GLY A 46 14.22 9.74 19.40
CA GLY A 46 13.64 8.42 19.30
C GLY A 46 13.92 7.76 17.98
N THR A 47 13.73 6.45 17.96
CA THR A 47 13.84 5.62 16.77
C THR A 47 12.79 4.53 16.85
N GLY A 48 12.21 4.17 15.71
CA GLY A 48 11.22 3.12 15.70
C GLY A 48 10.69 2.75 14.33
N ILE A 49 9.99 1.64 14.32
CA ILE A 49 9.30 1.12 13.14
C ILE A 49 7.83 1.53 13.23
N PHE A 50 7.32 2.11 12.14
CA PHE A 50 5.97 2.62 12.00
C PHE A 50 5.26 1.88 10.88
N THR A 51 4.27 1.07 11.24
CA THR A 51 3.41 0.38 10.29
C THR A 51 2.37 1.34 9.74
N GLY A 52 2.30 1.45 8.41
CA GLY A 52 1.28 2.25 7.73
C GLY A 52 -0.11 1.62 7.79
N ARG A 53 -1.13 2.37 7.35
CA ARG A 53 -2.49 1.83 7.20
C ARG A 53 -2.47 0.70 6.16
N PRO A 54 -3.16 -0.42 6.41
CA PRO A 54 -3.35 -1.46 5.41
C PRO A 54 -3.84 -0.93 4.06
N ALA A 55 -3.28 -1.44 2.97
CA ALA A 55 -3.73 -1.13 1.62
C ALA A 55 -5.03 -1.88 1.29
N TYR A 56 -6.14 -1.51 1.96
CA TYR A 56 -7.44 -2.19 1.82
C TYR A 56 -7.95 -2.26 0.38
N VAL A 57 -7.58 -1.29 -0.47
CA VAL A 57 -7.93 -1.26 -1.90
C VAL A 57 -7.36 -2.48 -2.64
N TRP A 58 -6.18 -2.97 -2.27
CA TRP A 58 -5.56 -4.12 -2.95
C TRP A 58 -6.32 -5.41 -2.64
N ILE A 59 -6.73 -5.57 -1.38
CA ILE A 59 -7.57 -6.68 -0.93
C ILE A 59 -8.95 -6.63 -1.59
N SER A 60 -9.57 -5.45 -1.60
CA SER A 60 -10.85 -5.21 -2.28
C SER A 60 -10.78 -5.54 -3.77
N ASN A 61 -9.72 -5.10 -4.45
CA ASN A 61 -9.51 -5.36 -5.86
C ASN A 61 -9.30 -6.85 -6.14
N GLN A 62 -8.60 -7.59 -5.27
CA GLN A 62 -8.46 -9.04 -5.40
C GLN A 62 -9.82 -9.75 -5.37
N VAL A 63 -10.72 -9.32 -4.48
CA VAL A 63 -12.07 -9.90 -4.39
C VAL A 63 -12.93 -9.54 -5.61
N GLY A 64 -12.78 -8.33 -6.15
CA GLY A 64 -13.56 -7.86 -7.31
C GLY A 64 -13.05 -8.37 -8.66
N ASN A 65 -11.73 -8.40 -8.86
CA ASN A 65 -11.08 -8.68 -10.13
C ASN A 65 -10.48 -10.10 -10.12
N THR A 66 -11.36 -11.10 -10.08
CA THR A 66 -10.99 -12.53 -9.99
C THR A 66 -10.68 -13.17 -11.34
N GLY A 67 -10.86 -12.43 -12.44
CA GLY A 67 -10.68 -12.93 -13.81
C GLY A 67 -11.80 -13.83 -14.33
N VAL A 68 -12.86 -14.06 -13.55
CA VAL A 68 -13.97 -14.98 -13.89
C VAL A 68 -15.28 -14.23 -14.18
N LEU A 69 -15.54 -13.15 -13.43
CA LEU A 69 -16.85 -12.47 -13.43
C LEU A 69 -16.98 -11.43 -14.54
N THR A 70 -15.86 -10.83 -14.98
CA THR A 70 -15.85 -9.71 -15.91
C THR A 70 -14.72 -9.86 -16.93
N GLY A 71 -15.05 -9.62 -18.19
CA GLY A 71 -14.11 -9.43 -19.28
C GLY A 71 -14.11 -7.99 -19.75
N PHE A 72 -13.03 -7.56 -20.39
CA PHE A 72 -12.95 -6.23 -21.00
C PHE A 72 -12.34 -6.31 -22.38
N ILE A 73 -12.72 -5.38 -23.25
CA ILE A 73 -12.04 -5.13 -24.52
C ILE A 73 -11.27 -3.84 -24.34
N GLN A 74 -9.96 -3.88 -24.57
CA GLN A 74 -9.14 -2.69 -24.70
C GLN A 74 -8.83 -2.50 -26.18
N ALA A 75 -9.19 -1.32 -26.70
CA ALA A 75 -8.85 -0.91 -28.05
C ALA A 75 -8.16 0.46 -27.97
N ASP A 76 -6.88 0.49 -28.32
CA ASP A 76 -6.07 1.72 -28.22
C ASP A 76 -6.33 2.68 -29.38
N THR A 77 -7.18 2.29 -30.34
CA THR A 77 -7.59 3.11 -31.49
C THR A 77 -9.07 2.95 -31.77
N THR A 78 -9.69 3.96 -32.38
CA THR A 78 -11.14 4.00 -32.67
C THR A 78 -11.53 3.39 -34.01
N PHE A 79 -10.59 2.81 -34.77
CA PHE A 79 -10.88 2.23 -36.09
C PHE A 79 -11.95 1.13 -36.04
N ASN A 80 -11.87 0.25 -35.02
CA ASN A 80 -12.82 -0.84 -34.83
C ASN A 80 -14.01 -0.45 -33.94
N TYR A 81 -13.90 0.64 -33.19
CA TYR A 81 -14.89 1.13 -32.23
C TYR A 81 -15.04 2.66 -32.35
N PRO A 82 -15.59 3.18 -33.47
CA PRO A 82 -15.86 4.61 -33.59
C PRO A 82 -16.93 5.06 -32.58
N PHE A 83 -17.08 6.37 -32.38
CA PHE A 83 -18.16 6.86 -31.50
C PHE A 83 -19.54 6.49 -32.08
N ASN A 84 -20.43 5.98 -31.23
CA ASN A 84 -21.81 5.70 -31.56
C ASN A 84 -22.72 6.17 -30.41
N PRO A 85 -23.78 6.96 -30.67
CA PRO A 85 -24.68 7.44 -29.62
C PRO A 85 -25.53 6.33 -28.98
N ASN A 86 -25.60 5.14 -29.60
CA ASN A 86 -26.24 3.98 -29.00
C ASN A 86 -25.27 3.26 -28.03
N PRO A 87 -25.58 3.18 -26.71
CA PRO A 87 -24.73 2.52 -25.73
C PRO A 87 -24.55 1.01 -25.96
N ASP A 88 -25.46 0.36 -26.71
CA ASP A 88 -25.39 -1.08 -27.00
C ASP A 88 -24.67 -1.40 -28.32
N ALA A 89 -24.21 -0.41 -29.08
CA ALA A 89 -23.70 -0.60 -30.45
C ALA A 89 -22.54 -1.61 -30.57
N TYR A 90 -21.70 -1.71 -29.53
CA TYR A 90 -20.52 -2.59 -29.50
C TYR A 90 -20.65 -3.75 -28.51
N LYS A 91 -21.83 -3.93 -27.93
CA LYS A 91 -22.10 -5.03 -27.02
C LYS A 91 -22.14 -6.36 -27.81
N PRO A 92 -21.47 -7.42 -27.34
CA PRO A 92 -21.56 -8.73 -27.98
C PRO A 92 -23.02 -9.21 -28.07
N ALA A 93 -23.48 -9.56 -29.27
CA ALA A 93 -24.84 -10.05 -29.51
C ALA A 93 -25.08 -11.48 -28.99
N THR A 94 -24.01 -12.22 -28.68
CA THR A 94 -24.10 -13.60 -28.19
C THR A 94 -23.10 -13.80 -27.06
N VAL A 95 -23.61 -14.22 -25.90
CA VAL A 95 -22.80 -14.60 -24.74
C VAL A 95 -22.79 -16.11 -24.67
N THR A 96 -21.67 -16.73 -25.01
CA THR A 96 -21.54 -18.20 -25.13
C THR A 96 -21.31 -18.90 -23.80
N GLY A 97 -21.19 -18.15 -22.70
CA GLY A 97 -20.78 -18.69 -21.38
C GLY A 97 -19.31 -19.11 -21.31
N ALA A 98 -18.56 -18.97 -22.40
CA ALA A 98 -17.11 -19.16 -22.40
C ALA A 98 -16.44 -18.08 -21.53
N PRO A 99 -15.36 -18.41 -20.80
CA PRO A 99 -14.57 -17.40 -20.10
C PRO A 99 -14.13 -16.28 -21.04
N ALA A 100 -14.09 -15.05 -20.53
CA ALA A 100 -13.61 -13.92 -21.31
C ALA A 100 -12.17 -14.15 -21.81
N SER A 101 -11.89 -13.77 -23.06
CA SER A 101 -10.55 -13.86 -23.66
C SER A 101 -9.54 -12.91 -23.02
N SER A 102 -10.04 -11.86 -22.36
CA SER A 102 -9.27 -10.83 -21.67
C SER A 102 -10.00 -10.43 -20.40
N PHE A 103 -9.28 -10.44 -19.29
CA PHE A 103 -9.84 -10.18 -17.97
C PHE A 103 -8.79 -9.53 -17.07
N GLN A 104 -9.24 -8.79 -16.07
CA GLN A 104 -8.36 -8.22 -15.08
C GLN A 104 -8.27 -9.20 -13.91
N LEU A 105 -7.04 -9.50 -13.50
CA LEU A 105 -6.78 -10.32 -12.34
C LEU A 105 -5.96 -9.52 -11.33
N ALA A 106 -6.50 -9.36 -10.13
CA ALA A 106 -5.79 -8.79 -8.99
C ALA A 106 -5.48 -9.91 -7.99
N LEU A 107 -4.24 -9.95 -7.52
CA LEU A 107 -3.74 -10.99 -6.62
C LEU A 107 -2.92 -10.32 -5.52
N THR A 108 -3.01 -10.87 -4.31
CA THR A 108 -2.13 -10.49 -3.20
C THR A 108 -1.30 -11.69 -2.81
N ASP A 109 -0.03 -11.47 -2.51
CA ASP A 109 0.85 -12.51 -1.98
C ASP A 109 0.34 -13.00 -0.61
N PRO A 110 0.26 -14.32 -0.35
CA PRO A 110 -0.11 -14.84 0.96
C PRO A 110 0.76 -14.32 2.13
N ASN A 111 2.03 -14.03 1.85
CA ASN A 111 3.02 -13.49 2.79
C ASN A 111 3.11 -11.95 2.72
N PHE A 112 2.13 -11.29 2.13
CA PHE A 112 2.11 -9.83 2.02
C PHE A 112 2.13 -9.17 3.39
N LYS A 113 3.11 -8.29 3.60
CA LYS A 113 3.26 -7.47 4.81
C LYS A 113 2.95 -6.03 4.48
N PHE A 114 2.24 -5.35 5.37
CA PHE A 114 2.03 -3.92 5.22
C PHE A 114 3.36 -3.18 5.29
N PRO A 115 3.51 -2.10 4.51
CA PRO A 115 4.74 -1.31 4.51
C PRO A 115 4.99 -0.76 5.92
N GLN A 116 6.22 -0.96 6.38
CA GLN A 116 6.72 -0.41 7.63
C GLN A 116 7.85 0.56 7.32
N LEU A 117 7.81 1.73 7.95
CA LEU A 117 8.81 2.77 7.80
C LEU A 117 9.64 2.85 9.08
N TRP A 118 10.96 2.84 8.93
CA TRP A 118 11.85 3.25 10.01
C TRP A 118 11.83 4.77 10.09
N ARG A 119 11.68 5.34 11.29
CA ARG A 119 11.93 6.77 11.54
C ARG A 119 12.87 6.98 12.72
N THR A 120 13.71 8.00 12.62
CA THR A 120 14.59 8.43 13.71
C THR A 120 14.56 9.95 13.83
N ASN A 121 14.48 10.46 15.05
CA ASN A 121 14.62 11.88 15.32
C ASN A 121 15.53 12.18 16.50
N ILE A 122 16.11 13.37 16.47
CA ILE A 122 16.83 13.97 17.58
C ILE A 122 16.56 15.47 17.58
N ALA A 123 16.32 16.02 18.77
CA ALA A 123 16.03 17.42 18.96
C ALA A 123 16.66 17.96 20.23
N ILE A 124 16.96 19.26 20.20
CA ILE A 124 17.41 20.04 21.34
C ILE A 124 16.42 21.19 21.52
N ASP A 125 15.81 21.25 22.69
CA ASP A 125 14.94 22.34 23.13
C ASP A 125 15.73 23.20 24.13
N GLN A 126 15.74 24.52 23.94
CA GLN A 126 16.48 25.47 24.75
C GLN A 126 15.56 26.62 25.16
N GLN A 127 15.46 26.87 26.46
CA GLN A 127 14.84 28.07 26.99
C GLN A 127 15.72 29.28 26.69
N LEU A 128 15.12 30.27 26.06
CA LEU A 128 15.71 31.53 25.65
C LEU A 128 15.16 32.67 26.55
N PRO A 129 15.77 33.87 26.50
CA PRO A 129 15.19 35.05 27.16
C PRO A 129 13.74 35.29 26.75
N TRP A 130 13.03 36.09 27.56
CA TRP A 130 11.63 36.46 27.34
C TRP A 130 10.62 35.30 27.45
N GLY A 131 11.02 34.17 28.04
CA GLY A 131 10.16 33.01 28.20
C GLY A 131 9.94 32.23 26.88
N LEU A 132 10.77 32.47 25.87
CA LEU A 132 10.72 31.73 24.61
C LEU A 132 11.45 30.38 24.74
N THR A 133 11.05 29.41 23.92
CA THR A 133 11.77 28.14 23.76
C THR A 133 12.13 27.97 22.28
N GLY A 134 13.42 27.81 22.01
CA GLY A 134 13.92 27.47 20.67
C GLY A 134 14.13 25.97 20.55
N THR A 135 13.77 25.42 19.39
CA THR A 135 13.93 23.99 19.08
C THR A 135 14.75 23.82 17.81
N ALA A 136 15.74 22.95 17.84
CA ALA A 136 16.42 22.43 16.67
C ALA A 136 16.18 20.93 16.58
N GLU A 137 15.65 20.45 15.45
CA GLU A 137 15.27 19.04 15.26
C GLU A 137 15.77 18.50 13.92
N TYR A 138 16.23 17.25 13.94
CA TYR A 138 16.54 16.44 12.76
C TYR A 138 15.66 15.18 12.78
N LEU A 139 15.09 14.84 11.63
CA LEU A 139 14.19 13.70 11.43
C LEU A 139 14.55 12.99 10.12
N THR A 140 14.52 11.66 10.15
CA THR A 140 14.58 10.77 8.98
C THR A 140 13.50 9.70 9.06
#